data_AF-A0A972CQU6-F1
#
_entry.id   AF-A0A972CQU6-F1
#
_cell.length_a   1.000
_cell.length_b   1.000
_cell.length_c   1.000
_cell.angle_alpha   90.00
_cell.angle_beta   90.00
_cell.angle_gamma   90.00
#
_symmetry.space_group_name_H-M   'P 1'
#
loop_
_entity.id
_entity.type
_entity.pdbx_description
1 polymer ?
#
loop_
_entity_poly.entity_id
_entity_poly.type
_entity_poly.pdbx_seq_one_letter_code
_entity_poly.pdbx_strand_id
1 'polypeptide(L)'
;LGHFEIKGHNEREYFCTYKDINVFKPEKIYEYEANQFAAELLMPERKIQEIMKRNPFNMETIELISNSFATSITSAALRAVKLTPDSCAIVVSSDNRVLWSQKSRNFRYTLKTKGQTLSPNTCAADFFIGKDVPDQSEIVSPYGWISDPGLPNDFTLLEHSIYFPNLNMVLSLITLPEKDDYDLDIDEFDNE
;
A
#
# COMPACT_ATOMS: atom_id res chain seq x y z
N LEU A 1 13.60 -35.58 -6.60
CA LEU A 1 13.98 -36.20 -5.31
C LEU A 1 14.10 -35.05 -4.31
N GLY A 2 13.23 -34.81 -3.34
CA GLY A 2 12.01 -35.47 -2.85
C GLY A 2 11.50 -34.66 -1.62
N HIS A 3 10.44 -35.18 -0.99
CA HIS A 3 9.90 -34.82 0.34
C HIS A 3 8.86 -33.68 0.38
N PHE A 4 7.62 -33.84 0.85
CA PHE A 4 6.95 -34.99 1.49
C PHE A 4 5.44 -34.71 1.55
N GLU A 5 4.59 -35.71 1.27
CA GLU A 5 3.17 -35.70 1.66
C GLU A 5 3.05 -35.61 3.18
N ILE A 6 2.16 -34.74 3.70
CA ILE A 6 1.61 -34.92 5.04
C ILE A 6 0.09 -34.79 4.99
N LYS A 7 -0.54 -35.91 5.33
CA LYS A 7 -1.95 -36.06 5.66
C LYS A 7 -2.30 -35.20 6.87
N GLY A 8 -3.39 -34.44 6.80
CA GLY A 8 -3.95 -33.78 7.97
C GLY A 8 -4.56 -32.41 7.67
N HIS A 9 -5.52 -32.36 6.75
CA HIS A 9 -6.54 -31.32 6.83
C HIS A 9 -7.32 -31.57 8.12
N ASN A 10 -7.10 -30.73 9.14
CA ASN A 10 -8.09 -30.51 10.18
C ASN A 10 -8.17 -29.01 10.45
N GLU A 11 -9.39 -28.53 10.25
CA GLU A 11 -9.86 -27.17 10.42
C GLU A 11 -9.53 -26.64 11.82
N ARG A 12 -9.05 -25.38 11.89
CA ARG A 12 -9.58 -24.27 12.70
C ARG A 12 -8.49 -23.24 13.00
N GLU A 13 -8.88 -21.98 12.82
CA GLU A 13 -8.22 -20.75 13.26
C GLU A 13 -6.89 -20.37 12.59
N TYR A 14 -7.01 -19.62 11.49
CA TYR A 14 -5.94 -18.78 10.97
C TYR A 14 -5.71 -17.59 11.92
N PHE A 15 -5.01 -17.83 13.03
CA PHE A 15 -4.28 -16.76 13.71
C PHE A 15 -2.95 -16.58 12.99
N CYS A 16 -2.88 -15.61 12.07
CA CYS A 16 -1.63 -15.17 11.47
C CYS A 16 -0.76 -14.50 12.53
N THR A 17 0.00 -15.30 13.29
CA THR A 17 0.98 -14.79 14.27
C THR A 17 2.37 -14.62 13.67
N TYR A 18 2.91 -13.40 13.80
CA TYR A 18 4.32 -12.97 13.98
C TYR A 18 5.44 -13.49 13.05
N LYS A 19 5.24 -14.55 12.26
CA LYS A 19 6.29 -15.17 11.44
C LYS A 19 6.44 -14.57 10.03
N ASP A 20 5.49 -13.74 9.59
CA ASP A 20 5.48 -13.22 8.21
C ASP A 20 6.27 -11.92 8.00
N ILE A 21 6.93 -11.36 9.03
CA ILE A 21 7.70 -10.10 8.92
C ILE A 21 9.23 -10.33 8.86
N ASN A 22 9.68 -11.49 8.37
CA ASN A 22 11.10 -11.82 8.35
C ASN A 22 11.72 -11.84 6.94
N VAL A 23 11.57 -10.76 6.16
CA VAL A 23 12.49 -10.46 5.05
C VAL A 23 12.63 -8.95 4.84
N PHE A 24 13.31 -8.24 5.73
CA PHE A 24 13.88 -6.93 5.40
C PHE A 24 15.28 -6.79 6.00
N LYS A 25 16.27 -7.36 5.32
CA LYS A 25 17.69 -7.09 5.59
C LYS A 25 18.22 -6.09 4.55
N PRO A 26 19.07 -5.12 4.94
CA PRO A 26 19.56 -4.07 4.06
C PRO A 26 20.85 -4.45 3.32
N GLU A 27 21.00 -5.69 2.84
CA GLU A 27 22.17 -6.10 2.04
C GLU A 27 21.82 -6.14 0.55
N LYS A 28 22.38 -5.16 -0.17
CA LYS A 28 21.86 -4.58 -1.41
C LYS A 28 22.30 -5.35 -2.66
N ILE A 29 21.40 -5.35 -3.66
CA ILE A 29 21.55 -5.72 -5.07
C ILE A 29 21.28 -7.21 -5.37
N TYR A 30 22.03 -8.17 -4.83
CA TYR A 30 21.81 -9.60 -5.14
C TYR A 30 20.50 -10.16 -4.54
N GLU A 31 20.09 -9.70 -3.35
CA GLU A 31 18.79 -10.06 -2.76
C GLU A 31 17.62 -9.41 -3.49
N TYR A 32 17.78 -8.23 -4.11
CA TYR A 32 16.68 -7.56 -4.82
C TYR A 32 16.26 -8.33 -6.08
N GLU A 33 17.23 -8.82 -6.85
CA GLU A 33 16.97 -9.64 -8.05
C GLU A 33 16.44 -11.03 -7.69
N ALA A 34 17.00 -11.67 -6.64
CA ALA A 34 16.50 -12.96 -6.15
C ALA A 34 15.08 -12.84 -5.55
N ASN A 35 14.80 -11.75 -4.81
CA ASN A 35 13.47 -11.48 -4.26
C ASN A 35 12.46 -11.12 -5.35
N GLN A 36 12.87 -10.42 -6.42
CA GLN A 36 12.01 -10.17 -7.58
C GLN A 36 11.70 -11.47 -8.34
N PHE A 37 12.70 -12.33 -8.55
CA PHE A 37 12.49 -13.64 -9.17
C PHE A 37 11.61 -14.56 -8.30
N ALA A 38 11.85 -14.61 -6.99
CA ALA A 38 11.01 -15.35 -6.06
C ALA A 38 9.60 -14.75 -5.93
N ALA A 39 9.45 -13.42 -5.97
CA ALA A 39 8.16 -12.76 -5.97
C ALA A 39 7.40 -12.98 -7.28
N GLU A 40 8.06 -13.11 -8.43
CA GLU A 40 7.41 -13.49 -9.68
C GLU A 40 7.00 -14.96 -9.72
N LEU A 41 7.81 -15.83 -9.11
CA LEU A 41 7.48 -17.23 -8.93
C LEU A 41 6.31 -17.42 -7.95
N LEU A 42 6.28 -16.65 -6.86
CA LEU A 42 5.28 -16.75 -5.79
C LEU A 42 4.01 -15.95 -6.09
N MET A 43 4.13 -14.77 -6.69
CA MET A 43 3.03 -13.85 -7.01
C MET A 43 3.01 -13.52 -8.51
N PRO A 44 2.52 -14.44 -9.37
CA PRO A 44 2.48 -14.22 -10.81
C PRO A 44 1.61 -13.03 -11.17
N GLU A 45 2.13 -12.14 -12.01
CA GLU A 45 1.45 -10.90 -12.43
C GLU A 45 0.01 -11.14 -12.89
N ARG A 46 -0.20 -12.13 -13.78
CA ARG A 46 -1.51 -12.43 -14.34
C ARG A 46 -2.53 -12.75 -13.24
N LYS A 47 -2.14 -13.52 -12.22
CA LYS A 47 -3.04 -13.89 -11.12
C LYS A 47 -3.33 -12.69 -10.21
N ILE A 48 -2.33 -11.85 -9.93
CA ILE A 48 -2.58 -10.62 -9.16
C ILE A 48 -3.52 -9.69 -9.92
N GLN A 49 -3.29 -9.49 -11.22
CA GLN A 49 -4.18 -8.70 -12.06
C GLN A 49 -5.60 -9.27 -12.13
N GLU A 50 -5.78 -10.60 -12.12
CA GLU A 50 -7.11 -11.21 -12.02
C GLU A 50 -7.80 -10.89 -10.69
N ILE A 51 -7.06 -10.89 -9.57
CA ILE A 51 -7.59 -10.48 -8.26
C ILE A 51 -7.98 -9.00 -8.30
N MET A 52 -7.07 -8.12 -8.73
CA MET A 52 -7.31 -6.67 -8.77
C MET A 52 -8.39 -6.27 -9.79
N LYS A 53 -8.66 -7.06 -10.82
CA LYS A 53 -9.78 -6.81 -11.77
C LYS A 53 -11.16 -7.09 -11.16
N ARG A 54 -11.21 -7.86 -10.08
CA ARG A 54 -12.46 -8.30 -9.43
C ARG A 54 -12.73 -7.56 -8.13
N ASN A 55 -11.79 -6.75 -7.66
CA ASN A 55 -11.85 -6.08 -6.37
C ASN A 55 -11.33 -4.64 -6.54
N PRO A 56 -11.86 -3.66 -5.78
CA PRO A 56 -11.31 -2.30 -5.76
C PRO A 56 -9.86 -2.32 -5.24
N PHE A 57 -9.01 -1.40 -5.70
CA PHE A 57 -7.64 -1.33 -5.22
C PHE A 57 -7.56 -0.61 -3.86
N ASN A 58 -7.56 -1.40 -2.80
CA ASN A 58 -7.49 -0.96 -1.42
C ASN A 58 -6.61 -1.91 -0.58
N MET A 59 -6.53 -1.66 0.73
CA MET A 59 -5.70 -2.47 1.62
C MET A 59 -6.23 -3.90 1.75
N GLU A 60 -7.54 -4.08 1.72
CA GLU A 60 -8.21 -5.38 1.78
C GLU A 60 -7.82 -6.26 0.57
N THR A 61 -7.74 -5.67 -0.63
CA THR A 61 -7.24 -6.36 -1.82
C THR A 61 -5.75 -6.73 -1.69
N ILE A 62 -4.94 -5.88 -1.06
CA ILE A 62 -3.53 -6.19 -0.78
C ILE A 62 -3.41 -7.35 0.21
N GLU A 63 -4.22 -7.38 1.27
CA GLU A 63 -4.29 -8.50 2.22
C GLU A 63 -4.75 -9.79 1.53
N LEU A 64 -5.75 -9.70 0.65
CA LEU A 64 -6.21 -10.84 -0.15
C LEU A 64 -5.08 -11.41 -1.01
N ILE A 65 -4.27 -10.56 -1.66
CA ILE A 65 -3.09 -10.97 -2.42
C ILE A 65 -2.08 -11.65 -1.48
N SER A 66 -1.75 -11.02 -0.35
CA SER A 66 -0.84 -11.54 0.66
C SER A 66 -1.21 -12.96 1.07
N ASN A 67 -2.49 -13.17 1.42
CA ASN A 67 -3.03 -14.44 1.86
C ASN A 67 -3.06 -15.48 0.72
N SER A 68 -3.44 -15.07 -0.50
CA SER A 68 -3.55 -15.96 -1.66
C SER A 68 -2.21 -16.58 -2.08
N PHE A 69 -1.11 -15.88 -1.81
CA PHE A 69 0.23 -16.30 -2.19
C PHE A 69 1.14 -16.64 -0.99
N ALA A 70 0.60 -16.61 0.23
CA ALA A 70 1.34 -16.83 1.48
C ALA A 70 2.63 -15.98 1.57
N THR A 71 2.50 -14.69 1.26
CA THR A 71 3.60 -13.72 1.35
C THR A 71 3.33 -12.69 2.43
N SER A 72 4.35 -11.90 2.78
CA SER A 72 4.16 -10.75 3.67
C SER A 72 3.29 -9.67 3.00
N ILE A 73 2.51 -8.95 3.80
CA ILE A 73 1.66 -7.87 3.30
C ILE A 73 2.47 -6.77 2.62
N THR A 74 3.69 -6.50 3.10
CA THR A 74 4.60 -5.54 2.47
C THR A 74 5.03 -6.01 1.08
N SER A 75 5.33 -7.30 0.91
CA SER A 75 5.67 -7.88 -0.41
C SER A 75 4.49 -7.82 -1.36
N ALA A 76 3.28 -8.16 -0.88
CA ALA A 76 2.05 -8.07 -1.64
C ALA A 76 1.76 -6.63 -2.07
N ALA A 77 1.86 -5.66 -1.16
CA ALA A 77 1.64 -4.23 -1.42
C ALA A 77 2.60 -3.69 -2.49
N LEU A 78 3.89 -4.02 -2.37
CA LEU A 78 4.92 -3.62 -3.32
C LEU A 78 4.65 -4.19 -4.73
N ARG A 79 4.22 -5.45 -4.82
CA ARG A 79 3.90 -6.08 -6.10
C ARG A 79 2.60 -5.52 -6.68
N ALA A 80 1.57 -5.34 -5.87
CA ALA A 80 0.27 -4.81 -6.27
C ALA A 80 0.38 -3.37 -6.80
N VAL A 81 1.10 -2.48 -6.10
CA VAL A 81 1.28 -1.09 -6.54
C VAL A 81 2.07 -0.97 -7.85
N LYS A 82 2.98 -1.91 -8.15
CA LYS A 82 3.67 -1.93 -9.44
C LYS A 82 2.77 -2.35 -10.61
N LEU A 83 1.73 -3.13 -10.34
CA LEU A 83 0.88 -3.76 -11.35
C LEU A 83 -0.48 -3.06 -11.52
N THR A 84 -0.91 -2.27 -10.54
CA THR A 84 -2.19 -1.55 -10.60
C THR A 84 -2.17 -0.42 -11.63
N PRO A 85 -3.27 -0.22 -12.38
CA PRO A 85 -3.46 0.98 -13.19
C PRO A 85 -3.80 2.22 -12.34
N ASP A 86 -4.11 2.06 -11.06
CA ASP A 86 -4.61 3.17 -10.24
C ASP A 86 -3.47 4.11 -9.81
N SER A 87 -3.80 5.37 -9.57
CA SER A 87 -2.84 6.36 -9.08
C SER A 87 -2.69 6.23 -7.57
N CYS A 88 -1.71 5.43 -7.14
CA CYS A 88 -1.49 5.14 -5.72
C CYS A 88 -0.01 4.98 -5.36
N ALA A 89 0.27 4.88 -4.06
CA ALA A 89 1.60 4.61 -3.56
C ALA A 89 1.57 3.85 -2.23
N ILE A 90 2.64 3.07 -1.97
CA ILE A 90 2.96 2.54 -0.65
C ILE A 90 4.04 3.42 -0.02
N VAL A 91 3.86 3.77 1.24
CA VAL A 91 4.91 4.36 2.08
C VAL A 91 5.09 3.52 3.33
N VAL A 92 6.33 3.13 3.62
CA VAL A 92 6.69 2.51 4.91
C VAL A 92 7.43 3.53 5.74
N SER A 93 7.03 3.63 7.00
CA SER A 93 7.63 4.53 7.98
C SER A 93 8.02 3.80 9.26
N SER A 94 9.05 4.32 9.93
CA SER A 94 9.56 3.85 11.23
C SER A 94 10.01 5.06 12.02
N ASP A 95 9.79 5.05 13.34
CA ASP A 95 10.22 6.12 14.24
C ASP A 95 9.81 7.53 13.74
N ASN A 96 8.57 7.66 13.28
CA ASN A 96 8.01 8.89 12.73
C ASN A 96 8.74 9.45 11.49
N ARG A 97 9.44 8.59 10.74
CA ARG A 97 10.18 8.96 9.53
C ARG A 97 9.88 8.00 8.38
N VAL A 98 9.89 8.53 7.15
CA VAL A 98 9.78 7.71 5.95
C VAL A 98 11.00 6.79 5.83
N LEU A 99 10.78 5.48 5.78
CA LEU A 99 11.83 4.50 5.56
C LEU A 99 12.07 4.28 4.06
N TRP A 100 11.00 4.12 3.29
CA TRP A 100 10.98 4.06 1.83
C TRP A 100 9.55 4.24 1.30
N SER A 101 9.43 4.49 0.00
CA SER A 101 8.14 4.58 -0.70
C SER A 101 8.21 3.93 -2.08
N GLN A 102 7.11 3.36 -2.56
CA GLN A 102 6.94 2.85 -3.91
C GLN A 102 5.67 3.44 -4.52
N LYS A 103 5.81 4.10 -5.67
CA LYS A 103 4.68 4.66 -6.43
C LYS A 103 4.19 3.69 -7.49
N SER A 104 2.90 3.75 -7.80
CA SER A 104 2.38 3.15 -9.04
C SER A 104 2.87 3.95 -10.24
N ARG A 105 2.76 3.35 -11.43
CA ARG A 105 3.14 4.01 -12.68
C ARG A 105 2.35 5.30 -12.92
N ASN A 106 1.10 5.34 -12.44
CA ASN A 106 0.18 6.44 -12.72
C ASN A 106 0.22 7.54 -11.64
N PHE A 107 0.94 7.35 -10.54
CA PHE A 107 1.09 8.36 -9.50
C PHE A 107 2.12 9.43 -9.88
N ARG A 108 1.62 10.59 -10.30
CA ARG A 108 2.41 11.67 -10.91
C ARG A 108 3.14 12.57 -9.91
N TYR A 109 2.70 12.60 -8.66
CA TYR A 109 3.26 13.50 -7.64
C TYR A 109 4.56 12.96 -7.01
N THR A 110 5.36 13.87 -6.51
CA THR A 110 6.59 13.62 -5.75
C THR A 110 6.24 13.31 -4.31
N LEU A 111 6.46 12.06 -3.89
CA LEU A 111 6.31 11.68 -2.50
C LEU A 111 7.43 12.22 -1.62
N LYS A 112 7.14 12.31 -0.33
CA LYS A 112 8.15 12.51 0.70
C LYS A 112 9.25 11.44 0.60
N THR A 113 10.48 11.91 0.76
CA THR A 113 11.70 11.13 0.58
C THR A 113 12.10 10.43 1.87
N LYS A 114 12.90 9.38 1.73
CA LYS A 114 13.48 8.63 2.85
C LYS A 114 14.17 9.57 3.85
N GLY A 115 13.88 9.37 5.14
CA GLY A 115 14.44 10.11 6.26
C GLY A 115 13.63 11.36 6.66
N GLN A 116 12.72 11.83 5.82
CA GLN A 116 11.83 12.94 6.17
C GLN A 116 10.86 12.52 7.29
N THR A 117 10.64 13.45 8.22
CA THR A 117 9.65 13.28 9.30
C THR A 117 8.24 13.28 8.72
N LEU A 118 7.38 12.42 9.24
CA LEU A 118 5.97 12.43 8.84
C LEU A 118 5.30 13.74 9.27
N SER A 119 4.32 14.17 8.48
CA SER A 119 3.49 15.31 8.88
C SER A 119 2.55 14.86 10.00
N PRO A 120 2.26 15.72 11.00
CA PRO A 120 1.25 15.43 12.01
C PRO A 120 -0.17 15.27 11.42
N ASN A 121 -0.37 15.58 10.13
CA ASN A 121 -1.63 15.42 9.41
C ASN A 121 -1.70 14.07 8.66
N THR A 122 -1.06 13.02 9.16
CA THR A 122 -1.09 11.66 8.59
C THR A 122 -1.45 10.66 9.67
N CYS A 123 -2.23 9.63 9.33
CA CYS A 123 -2.61 8.60 10.29
C CYS A 123 -1.38 7.82 10.77
N ALA A 124 -0.38 7.64 9.89
CA ALA A 124 0.90 7.06 10.26
C ALA A 124 1.65 7.87 11.34
N ALA A 125 1.59 9.20 11.32
CA ALA A 125 2.21 10.01 12.39
C ALA A 125 1.47 9.85 13.72
N ASP A 126 0.14 9.75 13.68
CA ASP A 126 -0.70 9.57 14.87
C ASP A 126 -0.33 8.30 15.65
N PHE A 127 -0.01 7.22 14.94
CA PHE A 127 0.54 5.99 15.54
C PHE A 127 1.81 6.26 16.37
N PHE A 128 2.79 6.98 15.83
CA PHE A 128 4.09 7.18 16.50
C PHE A 128 4.01 8.10 17.72
N ILE A 129 2.93 8.86 17.87
CA ILE A 129 2.69 9.73 19.02
C ILE A 129 1.65 9.16 19.99
N GLY A 130 1.22 7.90 19.77
CA GLY A 130 0.34 7.17 20.67
C GLY A 130 -1.12 7.65 20.68
N LYS A 131 -1.59 8.23 19.57
CA LYS A 131 -3.02 8.52 19.39
C LYS A 131 -3.76 7.26 18.94
N ASP A 132 -5.08 7.30 19.09
CA ASP A 132 -5.96 6.34 18.43
C ASP A 132 -5.81 6.44 16.92
N VAL A 133 -5.76 5.28 16.27
CA VAL A 133 -5.52 5.17 14.83
C VAL A 133 -6.70 4.53 14.13
N PRO A 134 -7.07 5.01 12.93
CA PRO A 134 -8.18 4.45 12.16
C PRO A 134 -7.81 3.06 11.63
N ASP A 135 -8.82 2.20 11.52
CA ASP A 135 -8.78 0.89 10.87
C ASP A 135 -9.25 0.92 9.41
N GLN A 136 -9.62 2.10 8.91
CA GLN A 136 -10.12 2.34 7.56
C GLN A 136 -9.37 3.49 6.88
N SER A 137 -9.68 3.71 5.60
CA SER A 137 -9.14 4.81 4.82
C SER A 137 -9.65 6.16 5.33
N GLU A 138 -8.75 7.11 5.55
CA GLU A 138 -9.06 8.48 5.97
C GLU A 138 -8.67 9.50 4.91
N ILE A 139 -9.45 10.59 4.80
CA ILE A 139 -9.07 11.73 3.97
C ILE A 139 -7.99 12.52 4.69
N VAL A 140 -6.82 12.65 4.06
CA VAL A 140 -5.68 13.38 4.59
C VAL A 140 -5.25 14.53 3.69
N SER A 141 -4.57 15.50 4.29
CA SER A 141 -3.96 16.60 3.56
C SER A 141 -2.90 16.05 2.59
N PRO A 142 -2.86 16.50 1.32
CA PRO A 142 -1.91 15.98 0.36
C PRO A 142 -0.45 16.29 0.75
N TYR A 143 -0.22 17.43 1.41
CA TYR A 143 1.08 17.81 1.98
C TYR A 143 1.57 16.88 3.11
N GLY A 144 0.68 15.98 3.58
CA GLY A 144 1.05 14.86 4.43
C GLY A 144 2.08 13.94 3.77
N TRP A 145 1.92 13.68 2.46
CA TRP A 145 2.67 12.67 1.71
C TRP A 145 3.36 13.20 0.45
N ILE A 146 2.88 14.31 -0.11
CA ILE A 146 3.35 14.93 -1.35
C ILE A 146 4.20 16.16 -1.05
N SER A 147 5.28 16.35 -1.81
CA SER A 147 6.22 17.48 -1.69
C SER A 147 6.07 18.54 -2.79
N ASP A 148 5.23 18.29 -3.81
CA ASP A 148 4.98 19.23 -4.89
C ASP A 148 4.35 20.53 -4.35
N PRO A 149 4.87 21.70 -4.76
CA PRO A 149 4.28 22.98 -4.40
C PRO A 149 3.03 23.26 -5.23
N GLY A 150 2.10 24.05 -4.69
CA GLY A 150 0.99 24.60 -5.45
C GLY A 150 -0.07 23.58 -5.86
N LEU A 151 -0.31 22.57 -5.01
CA LEU A 151 -1.43 21.65 -5.21
C LEU A 151 -2.77 22.41 -5.15
N PRO A 152 -3.80 21.98 -5.91
CA PRO A 152 -5.13 22.57 -5.84
C PRO A 152 -5.67 22.58 -4.39
N ASN A 153 -6.48 23.59 -4.06
CA ASN A 153 -6.97 23.79 -2.69
C ASN A 153 -7.90 22.68 -2.20
N ASP A 154 -8.63 22.05 -3.11
CA ASP A 154 -9.55 20.93 -2.91
C ASP A 154 -8.87 19.56 -3.08
N PHE A 155 -7.57 19.54 -3.36
CA PHE A 155 -6.84 18.30 -3.57
C PHE A 155 -6.70 17.54 -2.25
N THR A 156 -7.13 16.29 -2.24
CA THR A 156 -7.08 15.40 -1.09
C THR A 156 -6.48 14.06 -1.47
N LEU A 157 -5.99 13.33 -0.45
CA LEU A 157 -5.55 11.95 -0.59
C LEU A 157 -6.35 11.08 0.38
N LEU A 158 -6.49 9.82 0.04
CA LEU A 158 -6.91 8.80 1.01
C LEU A 158 -5.67 8.08 1.54
N GLU A 159 -5.63 7.88 2.85
CA GLU A 159 -4.61 7.10 3.54
C GLU A 159 -5.28 5.92 4.25
N HIS A 160 -4.88 4.70 3.92
CA HIS A 160 -5.17 3.51 4.72
C HIS A 160 -3.85 2.97 5.28
N SER A 161 -3.74 2.86 6.59
CA SER A 161 -2.50 2.45 7.26
C SER A 161 -2.66 1.14 8.03
N ILE A 162 -1.67 0.25 7.91
CA ILE A 162 -1.49 -0.93 8.76
C ILE A 162 -0.31 -0.71 9.69
N TYR A 163 -0.56 -0.92 10.98
CA TYR A 163 0.39 -0.62 12.05
C TYR A 163 1.07 -1.91 12.53
N PHE A 164 2.38 -1.86 12.74
CA PHE A 164 3.18 -2.94 13.30
C PHE A 164 3.82 -2.51 14.63
N PRO A 165 3.07 -2.49 15.76
CA PRO A 165 3.56 -2.01 17.06
C PRO A 165 4.89 -2.63 17.50
N ASN A 166 5.03 -3.95 17.36
CA ASN A 166 6.24 -4.67 17.78
C ASN A 166 7.49 -4.31 16.97
N LEU A 167 7.33 -3.70 15.80
CA LEU A 167 8.43 -3.28 14.93
C LEU A 167 8.60 -1.77 14.89
N ASN A 168 7.71 -1.03 15.55
CA ASN A 168 7.57 0.41 15.42
C ASN A 168 7.51 0.87 13.96
N MET A 169 6.69 0.20 13.14
CA MET A 169 6.54 0.51 11.71
C MET A 169 5.08 0.71 11.31
N VAL A 170 4.86 1.48 10.24
CA VAL A 170 3.55 1.65 9.59
C VAL A 170 3.70 1.47 8.08
N LEU A 171 2.79 0.70 7.48
CA LEU A 171 2.60 0.56 6.03
C LEU A 171 1.36 1.35 5.61
N SER A 172 1.55 2.44 4.89
CA SER A 172 0.48 3.33 4.42
C SER A 172 0.24 3.15 2.92
N LEU A 173 -0.98 2.85 2.54
CA LEU A 173 -1.48 2.95 1.16
C LEU A 173 -2.06 4.34 0.96
N ILE A 174 -1.50 5.08 0.00
CA ILE A 174 -1.93 6.42 -0.40
C ILE A 174 -2.60 6.32 -1.76
N THR A 175 -3.86 6.75 -1.87
CA THR A 175 -4.59 6.78 -3.15
C THR A 175 -5.09 8.19 -3.43
N LEU A 176 -5.19 8.52 -4.72
CA LEU A 176 -6.01 9.66 -5.12
C LEU A 176 -7.48 9.24 -5.05
N PRO A 177 -8.39 10.10 -4.57
CA PRO A 177 -9.81 9.88 -4.76
C PRO A 177 -10.09 9.71 -6.26
N GLU A 178 -10.96 8.77 -6.62
CA GLU A 178 -11.51 8.75 -7.97
C GLU A 178 -12.22 10.10 -8.17
N LYS A 179 -11.93 10.78 -9.29
CA LYS A 179 -12.74 11.94 -9.66
C LYS A 179 -14.10 11.38 -10.00
N ASP A 180 -15.11 11.71 -9.21
CA ASP A 180 -16.48 11.47 -9.63
C ASP A 180 -16.69 12.24 -10.94
N ASP A 181 -16.98 11.54 -12.05
CA ASP A 181 -17.17 12.09 -13.40
C ASP A 181 -18.44 12.98 -13.53
N TYR A 182 -18.90 13.64 -12.46
CA TYR A 182 -20.15 14.41 -12.42
C TYR A 182 -20.06 15.87 -12.92
N ASP A 183 -18.95 16.28 -13.54
CA ASP A 183 -18.80 17.64 -14.12
C ASP A 183 -18.91 17.66 -15.66
N LEU A 184 -19.77 16.82 -16.23
CA LEU A 184 -20.21 16.93 -17.62
C LEU A 184 -21.74 16.96 -17.64
N ASP A 185 -22.34 18.14 -17.42
CA ASP A 185 -23.65 18.56 -17.98
C ASP A 185 -24.09 19.91 -17.38
N ILE A 186 -23.29 20.97 -17.53
CA ILE A 186 -23.80 22.35 -17.41
C ILE A 186 -23.14 23.20 -18.49
N ASP A 187 -23.81 23.29 -19.64
CA ASP A 187 -24.00 24.53 -20.42
C ASP A 187 -24.46 24.19 -21.85
N GLU A 188 -25.71 23.76 -21.99
CA GLU A 188 -26.39 23.80 -23.30
C GLU A 188 -27.88 24.17 -23.14
N PHE A 189 -28.19 25.17 -22.31
CA PHE A 189 -29.46 25.89 -22.36
C PHE A 189 -29.21 27.36 -22.03
N ASP A 190 -29.01 28.15 -23.08
CA ASP A 190 -29.83 29.34 -23.35
C ASP A 190 -29.15 30.20 -24.42
N ASN A 191 -29.78 30.26 -25.60
CA ASN A 191 -29.83 31.45 -26.44
C ASN A 191 -31.08 31.32 -27.31
N GLU A 192 -32.21 31.74 -26.74
CA GLU A 192 -33.34 32.30 -27.50
C GLU A 192 -32.99 33.71 -28.00
#